data_AF-A0A7L2MSG4-F1
#
_entry.id   AF-A0A7L2MSG4-F1
#
_cell.length_a   1.000
_cell.length_b   1.000
_cell.length_c   1.000
_cell.angle_alpha   90.00
_cell.angle_beta   90.00
_cell.angle_gamma   90.00
#
_symmetry.space_group_name_H-M   'P 1'
#
loop_
_entity.id
_entity.type
_entity.pdbx_description
1 polymer ?
#
loop_
_entity_poly.entity_id
_entity_poly.type
_entity_poly.pdbx_seq_one_letter_code
_entity_poly.pdbx_strand_id
1 'polypeptide(L)'
;QEKSNTYRLLVILRPPPGHSFRLQCTERPPAGRIRVTLECQCSGEQLLGQTCFLHTSGGQLPTDQDWYLLHTLCTGSCLDAEKVTRWVQMLVASAWLRLPHSSHCQLTALPSCWSYESCRFQLRSTSGLHCSIEMILAVQE
;
A
#
# COMPACT_ATOMS: atom_id res chain seq x y z
N GLN A 1 12.47 34.18 -1.40
CA GLN A 1 12.70 32.77 -1.80
C GLN A 1 12.26 31.90 -0.64
N GLU A 2 11.01 31.44 -0.65
CA GLU A 2 10.47 30.60 0.41
C GLU A 2 11.10 29.20 0.31
N LYS A 3 11.94 28.84 1.28
CA LYS A 3 12.45 27.47 1.45
C LYS A 3 11.27 26.58 1.81
N SER A 4 10.62 25.95 0.83
CA SER A 4 9.68 24.87 1.11
C SER A 4 10.47 23.67 1.61
N ASN A 5 10.40 23.41 2.92
CA ASN A 5 11.05 22.25 3.51
C ASN A 5 10.34 20.99 3.00
N THR A 6 11.09 20.08 2.39
CA THR A 6 10.57 18.78 1.95
C THR A 6 11.05 17.70 2.92
N TYR A 7 10.11 17.03 3.57
CA TYR A 7 10.35 15.92 4.47
C TYR A 7 10.17 14.62 3.69
N ARG A 8 11.21 13.77 3.71
CA ARG A 8 11.21 12.48 3.02
C ARG A 8 11.10 11.34 4.02
N LEU A 9 10.17 10.42 3.77
CA LEU A 9 9.94 9.24 4.59
C LEU A 9 9.98 8.00 3.71
N LEU A 10 10.67 6.96 4.17
CA LEU A 10 10.59 5.63 3.56
C LEU A 10 9.43 4.86 4.24
N VAL A 11 8.49 4.38 3.44
CA VAL A 11 7.34 3.59 3.89
C VAL A 11 7.50 2.17 3.37
N ILE A 12 7.71 1.23 4.29
CA ILE A 12 7.83 -0.19 3.97
C ILE A 12 6.44 -0.83 3.94
N LEU A 13 6.02 -1.27 2.77
CA LEU A 13 4.82 -2.05 2.54
C LEU A 13 5.10 -3.51 2.88
N ARG A 14 4.28 -4.07 3.77
CA ARG A 14 4.32 -5.48 4.15
C ARG A 14 3.14 -6.22 3.53
N PRO A 15 3.33 -7.48 3.13
CA PRO A 15 2.21 -8.28 2.69
C PRO A 15 1.22 -8.49 3.85
N PRO A 16 -0.08 -8.56 3.56
CA PRO A 16 -1.08 -8.95 4.55
C PRO A 16 -0.85 -10.40 5.00
N PRO A 17 -1.43 -10.83 6.13
CA PRO A 17 -1.40 -12.23 6.55
C PRO A 17 -1.84 -13.17 5.42
N GLY A 18 -1.20 -14.33 5.34
CA GLY A 18 -1.43 -15.31 4.28
C GLY A 18 -0.91 -14.90 2.90
N HIS A 19 -0.15 -13.80 2.78
CA HIS A 19 0.45 -13.39 1.53
C HIS A 19 1.96 -13.15 1.68
N SER A 20 2.68 -13.29 0.57
CA SER A 20 4.08 -12.87 0.46
C SER A 20 4.31 -12.03 -0.79
N PHE A 21 5.27 -11.11 -0.69
CA PHE A 21 5.78 -10.34 -1.81
C PHE A 21 7.01 -11.03 -2.36
N ARG A 22 7.04 -11.22 -3.67
CA ARG A 22 8.17 -11.85 -4.37
C ARG A 22 8.58 -10.96 -5.53
N LEU A 23 9.85 -10.56 -5.57
CA LEU A 23 10.36 -9.84 -6.71
C LEU A 23 10.40 -10.77 -7.93
N GLN A 24 9.63 -10.43 -8.96
CA GLN A 24 9.71 -11.10 -10.24
C GLN A 24 10.76 -10.39 -11.09
N CYS A 25 11.91 -11.05 -11.25
CA CYS A 25 12.90 -10.63 -12.23
C CYS A 25 12.37 -11.01 -13.62
N THR A 26 11.77 -10.06 -14.33
CA THR A 26 11.43 -10.25 -15.74
C THR A 26 12.64 -9.83 -16.57
N GLU A 27 13.09 -10.71 -17.49
CA GLU A 27 14.15 -10.38 -18.46
C GLU A 27 13.78 -9.22 -19.41
N ARG A 28 12.51 -8.78 -19.40
CA ARG A 28 12.02 -7.64 -20.15
C ARG A 28 11.58 -6.50 -19.23
N PRO A 29 11.94 -5.25 -19.57
CA PRO A 29 11.47 -4.06 -18.87
C PRO A 29 9.94 -3.96 -18.83
N PRO A 30 9.38 -3.39 -17.74
CA PRO A 30 10.10 -2.89 -16.57
C PRO A 30 10.53 -4.06 -15.67
N ALA A 31 11.82 -4.10 -15.33
CA ALA A 31 12.35 -5.00 -14.31
C ALA A 31 11.84 -4.55 -12.93
N GLY A 32 11.49 -5.50 -12.05
CA GLY A 32 11.08 -5.19 -10.68
C GLY A 32 9.56 -5.20 -10.42
N ARG A 33 8.83 -6.15 -11.03
CA ARG A 33 7.42 -6.37 -10.65
C ARG A 33 7.35 -7.18 -9.37
N ILE A 34 6.52 -6.75 -8.42
CA ILE A 34 6.34 -7.47 -7.15
C ILE A 34 5.10 -8.34 -7.30
N ARG A 35 5.30 -9.65 -7.31
CA ARG A 35 4.21 -10.62 -7.33
C ARG A 35 3.70 -10.84 -5.91
N VAL A 36 2.39 -10.79 -5.75
CA VAL A 36 1.73 -11.18 -4.51
C VAL A 36 1.34 -12.65 -4.62
N THR A 37 1.86 -13.46 -3.72
CA THR A 37 1.57 -14.90 -3.66
C THR A 37 0.78 -15.20 -2.39
N LEU A 38 -0.21 -16.09 -2.49
CA LEU A 38 -0.97 -16.56 -1.35
C LEU A 38 -0.22 -17.74 -0.71
N GLU A 39 -0.02 -17.69 0.60
CA GLU A 39 0.68 -18.72 1.38
C GLU A 39 -0.29 -19.44 2.32
N CYS A 40 -0.14 -20.77 2.37
CA CYS A 40 -0.88 -21.60 3.30
C CYS A 40 -0.27 -21.47 4.69
N GLN A 41 -1.03 -20.97 5.66
CA GLN A 41 -0.61 -20.96 7.07
C GLN A 41 -1.08 -22.20 7.85
N CYS A 42 -1.68 -23.19 7.19
CA CYS A 42 -2.11 -24.43 7.83
C CYS A 42 -0.89 -25.24 8.31
N SER A 43 -0.78 -25.55 9.61
CA SER A 43 0.19 -26.52 10.13
C SER A 43 -0.19 -27.92 9.65
N GLY A 44 0.79 -28.67 9.10
CA GLY A 44 0.58 -29.96 8.41
C GLY A 44 -0.16 -31.05 9.18
N GLU A 45 -0.34 -30.89 10.50
CA GLU A 45 -1.03 -31.85 11.38
C GLU A 45 -2.53 -31.58 11.58
N GLN A 46 -3.12 -30.53 10.98
CA GLN A 46 -4.52 -30.14 11.24
C GLN A 46 -5.42 -30.16 9.99
N LEU A 47 -5.33 -31.25 9.20
CA LEU A 47 -6.15 -31.48 8.00
C LEU A 47 -7.54 -32.09 8.29
N LEU A 48 -8.16 -31.71 9.40
CA LEU A 48 -9.57 -32.02 9.70
C LEU A 48 -10.27 -30.74 10.17
N GLY A 49 -10.64 -29.89 9.20
CA GLY A 49 -11.60 -28.80 9.43
C GLY A 49 -11.04 -27.37 9.52
N GLN A 50 -9.75 -27.13 9.24
CA GLN A 50 -9.21 -25.77 9.19
C GLN A 50 -9.39 -25.13 7.80
N THR A 51 -10.10 -24.00 7.75
CA THR A 51 -10.34 -23.21 6.55
C THR A 51 -9.18 -22.22 6.31
N CYS A 52 -8.09 -22.66 5.68
CA CYS A 52 -7.15 -21.70 5.08
C CYS A 52 -7.56 -21.38 3.64
N PHE A 53 -7.17 -20.20 3.13
CA PHE A 53 -7.56 -19.71 1.80
C PHE A 53 -7.30 -20.68 0.64
N LEU A 54 -6.30 -21.55 0.78
CA LEU A 54 -5.93 -22.56 -0.22
C LEU A 54 -6.67 -23.90 -0.04
N HIS A 55 -7.25 -24.16 1.14
CA HIS A 55 -7.82 -25.47 1.52
C HIS A 55 -9.26 -25.38 2.01
N THR A 56 -10.06 -24.47 1.45
CA THR A 56 -11.48 -24.40 1.78
C THR A 56 -12.20 -25.69 1.38
N SER A 57 -12.44 -26.56 2.38
CA SER A 57 -13.30 -27.72 2.22
C SER A 57 -14.75 -27.25 2.20
N GLY A 58 -15.42 -27.37 1.05
CA GLY A 58 -16.86 -27.10 0.94
C GLY A 58 -17.28 -25.76 0.33
N GLY A 59 -16.49 -25.18 -0.58
CA GLY A 59 -17.00 -24.16 -1.53
C GLY A 59 -17.33 -22.79 -0.95
N GLN A 60 -16.95 -22.48 0.29
CA GLN A 60 -16.96 -21.10 0.77
C GLN A 60 -15.75 -20.36 0.16
N LEU A 61 -16.02 -19.26 -0.54
CA LEU A 61 -14.98 -18.42 -1.13
C LEU A 61 -14.16 -17.74 -0.02
N PRO A 62 -12.90 -17.33 -0.31
CA PRO A 62 -12.17 -16.38 0.52
C PRO A 62 -13.07 -15.22 0.98
N THR A 63 -12.93 -14.78 2.23
CA THR A 63 -13.66 -13.62 2.75
C THR A 63 -13.51 -12.43 1.79
N ASP A 64 -14.56 -11.64 1.61
CA ASP A 64 -14.57 -10.49 0.68
C ASP A 64 -13.34 -9.58 0.85
N GLN A 65 -12.84 -9.42 2.08
CA GLN A 65 -11.68 -8.58 2.40
C GLN A 65 -10.36 -9.03 1.74
N ASP A 66 -10.16 -10.34 1.56
CA ASP A 66 -8.90 -10.91 1.06
C ASP A 66 -8.83 -10.86 -0.47
N TRP A 67 -9.97 -11.06 -1.14
CA TRP A 67 -10.13 -10.75 -2.57
C TRP A 67 -10.03 -9.24 -2.82
N TYR A 68 -10.55 -8.41 -1.90
CA TYR A 68 -10.53 -6.96 -2.02
C TYR A 68 -9.12 -6.42 -2.18
N LEU A 69 -8.12 -6.97 -1.48
CA LEU A 69 -6.75 -6.47 -1.54
C LEU A 69 -6.09 -6.75 -2.90
N LEU A 70 -6.25 -7.95 -3.45
CA LEU A 70 -5.76 -8.30 -4.79
C LEU A 70 -6.46 -7.47 -5.87
N HIS A 71 -7.78 -7.31 -5.78
CA HIS A 71 -8.53 -6.54 -6.77
C HIS A 71 -8.23 -5.02 -6.68
N THR A 72 -8.00 -4.51 -5.47
CA THR A 72 -7.81 -3.06 -5.23
C THR A 72 -6.38 -2.60 -5.46
N LEU A 73 -5.38 -3.41 -5.14
CA LEU A 73 -3.96 -3.01 -5.18
C LEU A 73 -3.13 -3.70 -6.26
N CYS A 74 -3.62 -4.79 -6.85
CA CYS A 74 -2.90 -5.54 -7.88
C CYS A 74 -3.52 -5.35 -9.27
N THR A 75 -2.70 -5.56 -10.30
CA THR A 75 -3.15 -5.81 -11.66
C THR A 75 -2.72 -7.24 -12.01
N GLY A 76 -3.71 -8.15 -12.05
CA GLY A 76 -3.45 -9.58 -12.01
C GLY A 76 -2.87 -9.99 -10.65
N SER A 77 -1.73 -10.70 -10.65
CA SER A 77 -1.03 -11.11 -9.42
C SER A 77 0.15 -10.21 -9.05
N CYS A 78 0.32 -9.07 -9.71
CA CYS A 78 1.40 -8.13 -9.45
C CYS A 78 0.87 -6.87 -8.76
N LEU A 79 1.59 -6.36 -7.75
CA LEU A 79 1.32 -5.05 -7.18
C LEU A 79 1.39 -3.99 -8.27
N ASP A 80 0.36 -3.14 -8.30
CA ASP A 80 0.25 -2.04 -9.22
C ASP A 80 0.65 -0.75 -8.49
N ALA A 81 1.79 -0.18 -8.89
CA ALA A 81 2.36 0.98 -8.21
C ALA A 81 1.42 2.20 -8.21
N GLU A 82 0.60 2.38 -9.25
CA GLU A 82 -0.38 3.45 -9.33
C GLU A 82 -1.54 3.22 -8.35
N LYS A 83 -2.10 2.00 -8.35
CA LYS A 83 -3.17 1.63 -7.40
C LYS A 83 -2.70 1.74 -5.95
N VAL A 84 -1.49 1.27 -5.66
CA VAL A 84 -0.86 1.35 -4.34
C VAL A 84 -0.64 2.80 -3.92
N THR A 85 -0.05 3.63 -4.77
CA THR A 85 0.17 5.07 -4.49
C THR A 85 -1.14 5.77 -4.17
N ARG A 86 -2.17 5.57 -5.00
CA ARG A 86 -3.49 6.15 -4.78
C ARG A 86 -4.12 5.67 -3.48
N TRP A 87 -4.01 4.38 -3.17
CA TRP A 87 -4.50 3.83 -1.92
C TRP A 87 -3.80 4.45 -0.70
N VAL A 88 -2.47 4.57 -0.72
CA VAL A 88 -1.72 5.25 0.36
C VAL A 88 -2.16 6.70 0.51
N GLN A 89 -2.33 7.44 -0.60
CA GLN A 89 -2.82 8.82 -0.56
C GLN A 89 -4.20 8.93 0.10
N MET A 90 -5.14 8.07 -0.27
CA MET A 90 -6.48 8.03 0.35
C MET A 90 -6.41 7.65 1.83
N LEU A 91 -5.57 6.67 2.19
CA LEU A 91 -5.39 6.22 3.56
C LEU A 91 -4.84 7.35 4.46
N VAL A 92 -3.77 8.02 4.01
CA VAL A 92 -3.14 9.12 4.75
C VAL A 92 -4.11 10.30 4.87
N ALA A 93 -4.81 10.68 3.80
CA ALA A 93 -5.82 11.74 3.86
C ALA A 93 -6.95 11.41 4.84
N SER A 94 -7.46 10.17 4.81
CA SER A 94 -8.52 9.72 5.72
C SER A 94 -8.05 9.67 7.17
N ALA A 95 -6.82 9.22 7.41
CA ALA A 95 -6.21 9.21 8.75
C ALA A 95 -5.96 10.63 9.26
N TRP A 96 -5.53 11.55 8.39
CA TRP A 96 -5.29 12.96 8.73
C TRP A 96 -6.53 13.63 9.31
N LEU A 97 -7.70 13.41 8.70
CA LEU A 97 -8.98 13.98 9.16
C LEU A 97 -9.37 13.52 10.58
N ARG A 98 -8.78 12.45 11.11
CA ARG A 98 -9.02 11.96 12.48
C ARG A 98 -8.06 12.57 13.50
N LEU A 99 -7.06 13.32 13.08
CA LEU A 99 -6.09 13.95 13.97
C LEU A 99 -6.60 15.33 14.41
N PRO A 100 -6.38 15.74 15.68
CA PRO A 100 -6.75 17.07 16.16
C PRO A 100 -6.14 18.21 15.32
N HIS A 101 -4.95 17.99 14.76
CA HIS A 101 -4.23 18.97 13.95
C HIS A 101 -4.93 19.31 12.62
N SER A 102 -5.85 18.48 12.14
CA SER A 102 -6.56 18.69 10.88
C SER A 102 -7.43 19.94 10.84
N SER A 103 -7.87 20.44 12.00
CA SER A 103 -8.64 21.69 12.11
C SER A 103 -7.79 22.94 11.83
N HIS A 104 -6.47 22.87 12.05
CA HIS A 104 -5.55 23.99 11.93
C HIS A 104 -4.58 23.87 10.75
N CYS A 105 -4.49 22.66 10.19
CA CYS A 105 -3.56 22.30 9.13
C CYS A 105 -4.26 21.47 8.04
N GLN A 106 -4.14 21.91 6.81
CA GLN A 106 -4.63 21.22 5.63
C GLN A 106 -3.53 20.33 5.04
N LEU A 107 -3.84 19.05 4.87
CA LEU A 107 -2.99 18.10 4.14
C LEU A 107 -3.64 17.80 2.78
N THR A 108 -2.94 18.11 1.70
CA THR A 108 -3.41 17.90 0.32
C THR A 108 -2.52 16.89 -0.39
N ALA A 109 -3.10 15.80 -0.90
CA ALA A 109 -2.39 14.86 -1.77
C ALA A 109 -2.11 15.51 -3.13
N LEU A 110 -0.88 15.40 -3.60
CA LEU A 110 -0.47 15.95 -4.89
C LEU A 110 -0.55 14.87 -5.98
N PRO A 111 -0.89 15.23 -7.23
CA PRO A 111 -0.86 14.29 -8.34
C PRO A 111 0.55 13.69 -8.50
N SER A 112 0.65 12.36 -8.50
CA SER A 112 1.89 11.63 -8.78
C SER A 112 2.17 11.67 -10.28
N CYS A 113 2.60 12.81 -10.80
CA CYS A 113 2.68 13.04 -12.25
C CYS A 113 3.91 12.38 -12.92
N TRP A 114 4.89 11.84 -12.15
CA TRP A 114 6.18 11.40 -12.71
C TRP A 114 6.86 10.21 -12.00
N SER A 115 6.42 9.82 -10.80
CA SER A 115 7.04 8.73 -10.01
C SER A 115 5.97 7.93 -9.27
N TYR A 116 5.66 6.74 -9.79
CA TYR A 116 4.68 5.82 -9.20
C TYR A 116 5.16 5.16 -7.90
N GLU A 117 6.39 5.45 -7.48
CA GLU A 117 7.02 4.90 -6.26
C GLU A 117 6.96 5.87 -5.07
N SER A 118 6.34 7.04 -5.24
CA SER A 118 6.30 8.06 -4.19
C SER A 118 4.95 8.75 -4.09
N CYS A 119 4.42 8.87 -2.87
CA CYS A 119 3.26 9.69 -2.56
C CYS A 119 3.73 11.07 -2.07
N ARG A 120 3.27 12.15 -2.72
CA ARG A 120 3.56 13.51 -2.26
C ARG A 120 2.32 14.17 -1.66
N PHE A 121 2.54 14.89 -0.57
CA PHE A 121 1.54 15.68 0.12
C PHE A 121 2.08 17.08 0.39
N GLN A 122 1.18 18.04 0.44
CA GLN A 122 1.46 19.39 0.87
C GLN A 122 0.74 19.66 2.19
N LEU A 123 1.48 20.10 3.19
CA LEU A 123 0.94 20.52 4.47
C LEU A 123 0.95 22.04 4.53
N ARG A 124 -0.20 22.63 4.82
CA ARG A 124 -0.39 24.07 4.99
C ARG A 124 -1.06 24.33 6.33
N SER A 125 -0.57 25.31 7.09
CA SER A 125 -1.22 25.74 8.33
C SER A 125 -1.65 27.20 8.27
N THR A 126 -2.66 27.52 9.07
CA THR A 126 -3.06 28.90 9.37
C THR A 126 -1.94 29.73 10.02
N SER A 127 -0.95 29.09 10.65
CA SER A 127 0.23 29.75 11.23
C SER A 127 1.30 30.15 10.20
N GLY A 128 1.08 29.88 8.91
CA GLY A 128 2.05 30.13 7.84
C GLY A 128 3.01 28.98 7.58
N LEU A 129 2.88 27.84 8.30
CA LEU A 129 3.63 26.63 7.98
C LEU A 129 3.27 26.15 6.57
N HIS A 130 4.29 25.96 5.73
CA HIS A 130 4.17 25.37 4.41
C HIS A 130 5.32 24.38 4.18
N CYS A 131 4.99 23.10 4.05
CA CYS A 131 5.99 22.08 3.76
C CYS A 131 5.44 20.97 2.86
N SER A 132 6.36 20.24 2.25
CA SER A 132 6.06 19.08 1.41
C SER A 132 6.46 17.82 2.16
N ILE A 133 5.65 16.77 2.03
CA ILE A 133 5.94 15.44 2.56
C ILE A 133 6.01 14.50 1.36
N GLU A 134 7.10 13.77 1.25
CA GLU A 134 7.33 12.76 0.21
C GLU A 134 7.52 11.41 0.89
N MET A 135 6.56 10.51 0.67
CA MET A 135 6.62 9.12 1.13
C MET A 135 7.09 8.24 -0.02
N ILE A 136 8.31 7.73 0.08
CA ILE A 136 8.88 6.76 -0.85
C ILE A 136 8.39 5.38 -0.43
N LEU A 137 7.72 4.67 -1.34
CA LEU A 137 7.16 3.36 -1.07
C LEU A 137 8.20 2.30 -1.45
N ALA A 138 8.46 1.38 -0.54
CA ALA A 138 9.30 0.22 -0.79
C ALA A 138 8.62 -1.04 -0.25
N VAL A 139 8.94 -2.19 -0.82
CA VAL A 139 8.54 -3.49 -0.27
C VAL A 139 9.72 -4.12 0.44
N GLN A 140 9.44 -4.91 1.47
CA GLN A 140 10.40 -5.79 2.11
C GLN A 140 10.01 -7.24 1.79
N GLU A 141 10.99 -8.01 1.30
CA GLU A 141 10.88 -9.47 1.14
C GLU A 141 11.04 -10.20 2.49
#